data_AF-A0A6L3APW0-F1
#
_entry.id   AF-A0A6L3APW0-F1
#
_cell.length_a   1.000
_cell.length_b   1.000
_cell.length_c   1.000
_cell.angle_alpha   90.00
_cell.angle_beta   90.00
_cell.angle_gamma   90.00
#
_symmetry.space_group_name_H-M   'P 1'
#
loop_
_entity.id
_entity.type
_entity.pdbx_description
1 polymer ?
#
loop_
_entity_poly.entity_id
_entity_poly.type
_entity_poly.pdbx_seq_one_letter_code
_entity_poly.pdbx_strand_id
1 'polypeptide(L)'
;MRHGMRGRHLSRTSAHRKALRQNITNSLFIYGRIITTLEKAKETKSFAEKIITIVKKGLLKKNTDRPGYVHCYRQVLSKLGNADVVEKLFGEGQWREAGSIIQGYMNRNGGYTRILKLSGTRLGVLSGSSVGKVPVLEYKMEGKDRKLRLLGRRLNDNASRVIFELVEGQTRIDEEVKPEVITA
;
A
#
# COMPACT_ATOMS: atom_id res chain seq x y z
N MET A 1 -21.67 13.73 -19.62
CA MET A 1 -21.05 12.43 -19.27
C MET A 1 -19.55 12.61 -18.99
N ARG A 2 -18.96 11.82 -18.09
CA ARG A 2 -17.50 11.88 -17.81
C ARG A 2 -16.72 10.93 -18.73
N HIS A 3 -16.76 11.16 -20.05
CA HIS A 3 -15.97 10.36 -20.98
C HIS A 3 -14.47 10.67 -20.84
N GLY A 4 -13.62 9.63 -20.89
CA GLY A 4 -12.16 9.78 -20.83
C GLY A 4 -11.56 10.10 -19.45
N MET A 5 -12.38 10.31 -18.41
CA MET A 5 -11.87 10.63 -17.08
C MET A 5 -11.29 9.38 -16.41
N ARG A 6 -9.95 9.31 -16.35
CA ARG A 6 -9.21 8.21 -15.70
C ARG A 6 -8.91 8.55 -14.23
N GLY A 7 -9.03 7.56 -13.36
CA GLY A 7 -8.72 7.69 -11.93
C GLY A 7 -9.90 8.10 -11.05
N ARG A 8 -9.69 8.09 -9.73
CA ARG A 8 -10.76 8.30 -8.73
C ARG A 8 -10.63 9.65 -8.03
N HIS A 9 -11.77 10.31 -7.77
CA HIS A 9 -11.81 11.58 -7.04
C HIS A 9 -11.61 11.40 -5.51
N LEU A 10 -11.88 10.20 -4.97
CA LEU A 10 -11.73 9.86 -3.55
C LEU A 10 -12.38 10.87 -2.58
N SER A 11 -13.42 11.58 -3.04
CA SER A 11 -14.10 12.67 -2.32
C SER A 11 -13.14 13.73 -1.76
N ARG A 12 -12.07 14.05 -2.50
CA ARG A 12 -11.01 14.98 -2.08
C ARG A 12 -10.66 15.96 -3.20
N THR A 13 -10.18 17.16 -2.86
CA THR A 13 -9.61 18.11 -3.83
C THR A 13 -8.35 17.54 -4.51
N SER A 14 -7.93 18.14 -5.62
CA SER A 14 -6.73 17.68 -6.37
C SER A 14 -5.46 17.69 -5.51
N ALA A 15 -5.24 18.77 -4.76
CA ALA A 15 -4.09 18.90 -3.86
C ALA A 15 -4.09 17.82 -2.77
N HIS A 16 -5.25 17.59 -2.13
CA HIS A 16 -5.37 16.56 -1.09
C HIS A 16 -5.23 15.14 -1.69
N ARG A 17 -5.73 14.88 -2.90
CA ARG A 17 -5.48 13.59 -3.58
C ARG A 17 -3.99 13.36 -3.85
N LYS A 18 -3.25 14.40 -4.28
CA LYS A 18 -1.80 14.31 -4.49
C LYS A 18 -1.09 13.94 -3.19
N ALA A 19 -1.34 14.69 -2.12
CA ALA A 19 -0.76 14.43 -0.80
C ALA A 19 -1.12 13.04 -0.27
N LEU A 20 -2.37 12.60 -0.44
CA LEU A 20 -2.81 11.26 -0.02
C LEU A 20 -2.03 10.15 -0.74
N ARG A 21 -1.85 10.24 -2.06
CA ARG A 21 -1.07 9.25 -2.82
C ARG A 21 0.39 9.24 -2.38
N GLN A 22 0.97 10.42 -2.15
CA GLN A 22 2.35 10.55 -1.65
C GLN A 22 2.50 9.88 -0.28
N ASN A 23 1.63 10.20 0.67
CA ASN A 23 1.70 9.64 2.02
C ASN A 23 1.53 8.12 2.04
N ILE A 24 0.52 7.58 1.33
CA ILE A 24 0.31 6.12 1.25
C ILE A 24 1.53 5.43 0.61
N THR A 25 2.13 6.05 -0.40
CA THR A 25 3.31 5.48 -1.08
C THR A 25 4.55 5.52 -0.20
N ASN A 26 4.78 6.63 0.51
CA ASN A 26 5.86 6.73 1.49
C ASN A 26 5.69 5.66 2.58
N SER A 27 4.49 5.52 3.16
CA SER A 27 4.21 4.47 4.13
C SER A 27 4.43 3.07 3.56
N LEU A 28 4.05 2.82 2.29
CA LEU A 28 4.31 1.53 1.65
C LEU A 28 5.81 1.23 1.56
N PHE A 29 6.65 2.20 1.19
CA PHE A 29 8.10 1.98 1.08
C PHE A 29 8.83 1.91 2.43
N ILE A 30 8.29 2.59 3.45
CA ILE A 30 8.81 2.49 4.83
C ILE A 30 8.54 1.10 5.39
N TYR A 31 7.29 0.63 5.34
CA TYR A 31 6.85 -0.58 6.05
C TYR A 31 6.79 -1.84 5.17
N GLY A 32 6.83 -1.72 3.84
CA GLY A 32 6.68 -2.82 2.89
C GLY A 32 5.24 -3.32 2.71
N ARG A 33 4.44 -3.31 3.79
CA ARG A 33 3.03 -3.73 3.82
C ARG A 33 2.19 -2.76 4.63
N ILE A 34 1.04 -2.33 4.08
CA ILE A 34 0.10 -1.43 4.76
C ILE A 34 -1.35 -1.90 4.59
N ILE A 35 -2.22 -1.51 5.52
CA ILE A 35 -3.66 -1.76 5.41
C ILE A 35 -4.37 -0.46 5.03
N THR A 36 -5.10 -0.48 3.93
CA THR A 36 -5.84 0.70 3.42
C THR A 36 -7.20 0.30 2.84
N THR A 37 -7.92 1.23 2.23
CA THR A 37 -9.17 0.94 1.52
C THR A 37 -8.90 0.56 0.06
N LEU A 38 -9.74 -0.31 -0.50
CA LEU A 38 -9.60 -0.80 -1.88
C LEU A 38 -9.40 0.33 -2.89
N GLU A 39 -10.22 1.38 -2.81
CA GLU A 39 -10.20 2.48 -3.76
C GLU A 39 -8.93 3.33 -3.64
N LYS A 40 -8.41 3.53 -2.41
CA LYS A 40 -7.12 4.21 -2.18
C LYS A 40 -5.94 3.38 -2.68
N ALA A 41 -5.96 2.07 -2.45
CA ALA A 41 -4.92 1.15 -2.93
C ALA A 41 -4.87 1.12 -4.45
N LYS A 42 -6.02 0.95 -5.13
CA LYS A 42 -6.10 0.93 -6.60
C LYS A 42 -5.58 2.22 -7.24
N GLU A 43 -5.89 3.36 -6.64
CA GLU A 43 -5.42 4.66 -7.13
C GLU A 43 -3.91 4.85 -6.89
N THR A 44 -3.41 4.44 -5.72
CA THR A 44 -1.99 4.57 -5.35
C THR A 44 -1.08 3.57 -6.06
N LYS A 45 -1.61 2.40 -6.43
CA LYS A 45 -0.89 1.33 -7.16
C LYS A 45 -0.12 1.87 -8.36
N SER A 46 -0.81 2.59 -9.25
CA SER A 46 -0.19 3.13 -10.48
C SER A 46 0.94 4.12 -10.20
N PHE A 47 0.87 4.84 -9.08
CA PHE A 47 1.89 5.80 -8.68
C PHE A 47 3.11 5.10 -8.08
N ALA A 48 2.91 4.13 -7.17
CA ALA A 48 3.99 3.34 -6.58
C ALA A 48 4.79 2.54 -7.63
N GLU A 49 4.11 1.89 -8.58
CA GLU A 49 4.75 1.12 -9.67
C GLU A 49 5.67 2.01 -10.54
N LYS A 50 5.24 3.24 -10.83
CA LYS A 50 6.02 4.20 -11.60
C LYS A 50 7.27 4.66 -10.84
N ILE A 51 7.17 4.87 -9.53
CA ILE A 51 8.32 5.22 -8.71
C ILE A 51 9.35 4.09 -8.75
N ILE A 52 8.94 2.85 -8.49
CA ILE A 52 9.82 1.68 -8.55
C ILE A 52 10.51 1.58 -9.92
N THR A 53 9.76 1.81 -11.00
CA THR A 53 10.30 1.79 -12.36
C THR A 53 11.36 2.87 -12.60
N ILE A 54 11.14 4.09 -12.09
CA ILE A 54 12.14 5.18 -12.21
C ILE A 54 13.39 4.85 -11.40
N VAL A 55 13.24 4.35 -10.18
CA VAL A 55 14.36 3.95 -9.32
C VAL A 55 15.18 2.85 -10.00
N LYS A 56 14.53 1.80 -10.51
CA LYS A 56 15.16 0.71 -11.28
C LYS A 56 15.99 1.22 -12.45
N LYS A 57 15.42 2.14 -13.25
CA LYS A 57 16.15 2.79 -14.36
C LYS A 57 17.36 3.58 -13.88
N GLY A 58 17.22 4.28 -12.75
CA GLY A 58 18.33 5.00 -12.13
C GLY A 58 19.45 4.06 -11.72
N LEU A 59 19.14 2.98 -11.00
CA LEU A 59 20.12 2.01 -10.52
C LEU A 59 20.93 1.38 -11.64
N LEU A 60 20.31 1.03 -12.78
CA LEU A 60 21.00 0.52 -13.97
C LEU A 60 22.03 1.50 -14.53
N LYS A 61 21.84 2.81 -14.32
CA LYS A 61 22.73 3.87 -14.80
C LYS A 61 23.80 4.27 -13.79
N LYS A 62 23.76 3.77 -12.56
CA LYS A 62 24.61 4.26 -11.46
C LYS A 62 26.10 4.26 -11.79
N ASN A 63 26.57 3.22 -12.48
CA ASN A 63 27.98 3.06 -12.85
C ASN A 63 28.30 3.52 -14.29
N THR A 64 27.30 3.58 -15.18
CA THR A 64 27.50 3.91 -16.60
C THR A 64 27.25 5.38 -16.92
N ASP A 65 26.19 5.97 -16.35
CA ASP A 65 25.70 7.32 -16.65
C ASP A 65 25.28 8.02 -15.34
N ARG A 66 26.24 8.70 -14.72
CA ARG A 66 26.02 9.40 -13.45
C ARG A 66 25.02 10.55 -13.56
N PRO A 67 25.02 11.40 -14.61
CA PRO A 67 23.97 12.39 -14.83
C PRO A 67 22.56 11.76 -14.92
N GLY A 68 22.42 10.66 -15.63
CA GLY A 68 21.15 9.93 -15.73
C GLY A 68 20.67 9.37 -14.40
N TYR A 69 21.58 8.85 -13.56
CA TYR A 69 21.27 8.44 -12.19
C TYR A 69 20.70 9.59 -11.36
N VAL A 70 21.39 10.74 -11.35
CA VAL A 70 20.98 11.93 -10.59
C VAL A 70 19.63 12.48 -11.07
N HIS A 71 19.37 12.43 -12.38
CA HIS A 71 18.08 12.82 -12.94
C HIS A 71 16.94 11.96 -12.38
N CYS A 72 17.10 10.63 -12.37
CA CYS A 72 16.11 9.72 -11.79
C CYS A 72 15.91 9.99 -10.28
N TYR A 73 16.99 10.22 -9.54
CA TYR A 73 16.93 10.56 -8.12
C TYR A 73 16.09 11.81 -7.85
N ARG A 74 16.36 12.90 -8.58
CA ARG A 74 15.62 14.17 -8.48
C ARG A 74 14.15 14.02 -8.84
N GLN A 75 13.83 13.24 -9.88
CA GLN A 75 12.44 12.96 -10.26
C GLN A 75 11.66 12.27 -9.14
N VAL A 76 12.26 11.28 -8.47
CA VAL A 76 11.62 10.57 -7.37
C VAL A 76 11.46 11.49 -6.15
N LEU A 77 12.50 12.25 -5.81
CA LEU A 77 12.47 13.20 -4.70
C LEU A 77 11.35 14.24 -4.85
N SER A 78 11.19 14.82 -6.05
CA SER A 78 10.10 15.75 -6.36
C SER A 78 8.71 15.11 -6.21
N LYS A 79 8.58 13.81 -6.49
CA LYS A 79 7.31 13.08 -6.41
C LYS A 79 6.96 12.66 -4.99
N LEU A 80 7.91 12.20 -4.19
CA LEU A 80 7.67 11.67 -2.83
C LEU A 80 7.78 12.73 -1.74
N GLY A 81 8.64 13.74 -1.91
CA GLY A 81 8.84 14.82 -0.94
C GLY A 81 9.45 14.38 0.39
N ASN A 82 10.03 13.18 0.47
CA ASN A 82 10.69 12.64 1.65
C ASN A 82 12.06 12.08 1.24
N ALA A 83 13.15 12.64 1.76
CA ALA A 83 14.51 12.26 1.40
C ALA A 83 14.87 10.85 1.90
N ASP A 84 14.54 10.53 3.15
CA ASP A 84 14.86 9.24 3.79
C ASP A 84 14.30 8.05 3.01
N VAL A 85 13.05 8.17 2.53
CA VAL A 85 12.42 7.13 1.71
C VAL A 85 13.13 6.99 0.36
N VAL A 86 13.59 8.09 -0.22
CA VAL A 86 14.32 8.06 -1.50
C VAL A 86 15.69 7.42 -1.31
N GLU A 87 16.41 7.75 -0.25
CA GLU A 87 17.68 7.11 0.10
C GLU A 87 17.50 5.61 0.28
N LYS A 88 16.45 5.19 1.00
CA LYS A 88 16.10 3.77 1.15
C LYS A 88 15.82 3.07 -0.18
N LEU A 89 15.11 3.74 -1.09
CA LEU A 89 14.82 3.20 -2.42
C LEU A 89 16.08 3.05 -3.28
N PHE A 90 17.04 3.98 -3.18
CA PHE A 90 18.28 3.93 -3.96
C PHE A 90 19.42 3.18 -3.27
N GLY A 91 19.27 2.79 -1.99
CA GLY A 91 20.34 2.20 -1.19
C GLY A 91 21.48 3.19 -0.96
N GLU A 92 21.15 4.45 -0.72
CA GLU A 92 22.09 5.53 -0.42
C GLU A 92 21.98 5.93 1.07
N GLY A 93 22.87 6.82 1.52
CA GLY A 93 22.85 7.34 2.89
C GLY A 93 23.00 6.22 3.93
N GLN A 94 22.03 6.12 4.83
CA GLN A 94 22.00 5.10 5.88
C GLN A 94 21.68 3.68 5.36
N TRP A 95 21.22 3.56 4.11
CA TRP A 95 20.78 2.29 3.53
C TRP A 95 21.82 1.67 2.60
N ARG A 96 23.07 2.14 2.62
CA ARG A 96 24.16 1.61 1.78
C ARG A 96 24.52 0.16 2.10
N GLU A 97 24.46 -0.21 3.37
CA GLU A 97 24.78 -1.57 3.83
C GLU A 97 23.62 -2.54 3.58
N ALA A 98 22.40 -2.13 3.93
CA ALA A 98 21.18 -2.92 3.70
C ALA A 98 20.84 -3.05 2.20
N GLY A 99 21.36 -2.14 1.37
CA GLY A 99 21.10 -2.09 -0.05
C GLY A 99 19.72 -1.53 -0.39
N SER A 100 19.45 -1.45 -1.70
CA SER A 100 18.18 -0.96 -2.22
C SER A 100 17.10 -2.05 -2.14
N ILE A 101 15.91 -1.68 -1.65
CA ILE A 101 14.71 -2.53 -1.73
C ILE A 101 14.42 -2.96 -3.18
N ILE A 102 14.83 -2.15 -4.16
CA ILE A 102 14.53 -2.36 -5.58
C ILE A 102 15.41 -3.43 -6.22
N GLN A 103 16.49 -3.86 -5.56
CA GLN A 103 17.38 -4.87 -6.10
C GLN A 103 16.66 -6.20 -6.39
N GLY A 104 15.71 -6.60 -5.53
CA GLY A 104 14.86 -7.78 -5.74
C GLY A 104 13.91 -7.68 -6.94
N TYR A 105 13.73 -6.48 -7.52
CA TYR A 105 12.85 -6.23 -8.66
C TYR A 105 13.59 -6.03 -9.99
N MET A 106 14.92 -6.19 -10.02
CA MET A 106 15.72 -5.93 -11.22
C MET A 106 15.35 -6.85 -12.38
N ASN A 107 14.97 -8.10 -12.11
CA ASN A 107 14.56 -9.05 -13.14
C ASN A 107 13.04 -9.02 -13.44
N ARG A 108 12.25 -8.31 -12.63
CA ARG A 108 10.79 -8.27 -12.76
C ARG A 108 10.34 -7.14 -13.68
N ASN A 109 9.55 -7.45 -14.71
CA ASN A 109 8.99 -6.45 -15.64
C ASN A 109 7.58 -5.98 -15.19
N GLY A 110 7.53 -5.27 -14.06
CA GLY A 110 6.28 -4.68 -13.53
C GLY A 110 5.48 -5.56 -12.57
N GLY A 111 4.43 -4.98 -11.99
CA GLY A 111 3.61 -5.65 -10.99
C GLY A 111 4.36 -5.86 -9.68
N TYR A 112 5.03 -4.80 -9.22
CA TYR A 112 5.82 -4.79 -7.99
C TYR A 112 4.96 -4.72 -6.72
N THR A 113 3.68 -4.38 -6.87
CA THR A 113 2.75 -4.23 -5.75
C THR A 113 1.56 -5.19 -5.88
N ARG A 114 1.09 -5.68 -4.73
CA ARG A 114 -0.05 -6.58 -4.61
C ARG A 114 -1.13 -5.96 -3.73
N ILE A 115 -2.39 -6.19 -4.10
CA ILE A 115 -3.56 -5.80 -3.32
C ILE A 115 -4.30 -7.08 -2.94
N LEU A 116 -4.32 -7.41 -1.65
CA LEU A 116 -5.06 -8.54 -1.11
C LEU A 116 -6.31 -8.02 -0.40
N LYS A 117 -7.47 -8.58 -0.74
CA LYS A 117 -8.71 -8.24 -0.04
C LYS A 117 -8.69 -8.89 1.34
N LEU A 118 -8.98 -8.10 2.38
CA LEU A 118 -9.22 -8.65 3.71
C LEU A 118 -10.69 -9.07 3.81
N SER A 119 -10.95 -10.14 4.54
CA SER A 119 -12.31 -10.52 4.92
C SER A 119 -12.89 -9.48 5.86
N GLY A 120 -14.04 -8.91 5.50
CA GLY A 120 -14.75 -7.91 6.30
C GLY A 120 -14.53 -6.47 5.85
N THR A 121 -15.57 -5.65 6.05
CA THR A 121 -15.48 -4.19 5.93
C THR A 121 -14.89 -3.61 7.21
N ARG A 122 -14.41 -2.36 7.17
CA ARG A 122 -14.19 -1.61 8.40
C ARG A 122 -15.50 -1.63 9.21
N LEU A 123 -15.45 -2.00 10.49
CA LEU A 123 -16.60 -1.85 11.38
C LEU A 123 -16.92 -0.34 11.45
N GLY A 124 -18.06 0.04 10.91
CA GLY A 124 -18.55 1.41 11.01
C GLY A 124 -18.83 1.76 12.47
N VAL A 125 -18.52 2.99 12.84
CA VAL A 125 -18.93 3.58 14.12
C VAL A 125 -20.16 4.43 13.84
N LEU A 126 -21.23 4.34 14.65
CA LEU A 126 -22.36 5.26 14.50
C LEU A 126 -21.86 6.69 14.78
N SER A 127 -22.35 7.68 14.03
CA SER A 127 -22.24 9.10 14.40
C SER A 127 -22.59 9.29 15.87
N GLY A 128 -21.62 9.72 16.69
CA GLY A 128 -21.75 9.89 18.14
C GLY A 128 -21.18 8.77 19.02
N SER A 129 -20.52 7.75 18.45
CA SER A 129 -19.86 6.69 19.23
C SER A 129 -18.33 6.72 19.08
N SER A 130 -17.62 6.28 20.12
CA SER A 130 -16.16 6.16 20.14
C SER A 130 -15.69 4.96 19.30
N VAL A 131 -14.51 5.09 18.68
CA VAL A 131 -13.89 4.02 17.88
C VAL A 131 -13.71 2.76 18.74
N GLY A 132 -14.28 1.63 18.32
CA GLY A 132 -14.10 0.32 18.97
C GLY A 132 -15.33 -0.27 19.67
N LYS A 133 -16.43 0.47 19.82
CA LYS A 133 -17.70 -0.07 20.35
C LYS A 133 -18.73 -0.24 19.24
N VAL A 134 -19.27 -1.46 19.08
CA VAL A 134 -20.44 -1.70 18.21
C VAL A 134 -21.68 -1.24 18.97
N PRO A 135 -22.46 -0.28 18.44
CA PRO A 135 -23.69 0.15 19.08
C PRO A 135 -24.69 -1.02 19.12
N VAL A 136 -25.22 -1.31 20.31
CA VAL A 136 -26.26 -2.30 20.55
C VAL A 136 -27.56 -1.55 20.80
N LEU A 137 -28.59 -1.81 20.00
CA LEU A 137 -29.93 -1.34 20.28
C LEU A 137 -30.60 -2.37 21.19
N GLU A 138 -30.92 -1.96 22.41
CA GLU A 138 -31.75 -2.74 23.32
C GLU A 138 -33.20 -2.32 23.10
N TYR A 139 -34.08 -3.28 22.81
CA TYR A 139 -35.50 -3.03 22.61
C TYR A 139 -36.34 -4.17 23.20
N LYS A 140 -37.54 -3.85 23.66
CA LYS A 140 -38.53 -4.81 24.17
C LYS A 140 -39.52 -5.17 23.08
N MET A 141 -39.73 -6.47 22.86
CA MET A 141 -40.74 -7.00 21.95
C MET A 141 -41.39 -8.20 22.61
N GLU A 142 -42.72 -8.22 22.71
CA GLU A 142 -43.50 -9.32 23.34
C GLU A 142 -43.02 -9.65 24.77
N GLY A 143 -42.71 -8.63 25.57
CA GLY A 143 -42.27 -8.81 26.96
C GLY A 143 -40.86 -9.39 27.13
N LYS A 144 -40.12 -9.63 26.04
CA LYS A 144 -38.72 -10.11 26.09
C LYS A 144 -37.74 -9.00 25.72
N ASP A 145 -36.67 -8.88 26.49
CA ASP A 145 -35.53 -8.02 26.17
C ASP A 145 -34.75 -8.62 25.00
N ARG A 146 -34.67 -7.86 23.90
CA ARG A 146 -33.92 -8.24 22.70
C ARG A 146 -32.77 -7.26 22.49
N LYS A 147 -31.61 -7.80 22.11
CA LYS A 147 -30.42 -7.02 21.76
C LYS A 147 -30.15 -7.15 20.26
N LEU A 148 -30.27 -6.05 19.52
CA LEU A 148 -29.87 -6.00 18.12
C LEU A 148 -28.52 -5.31 18.01
N ARG A 149 -27.51 -6.00 17.49
CA ARG A 149 -26.28 -5.34 17.06
C ARG A 149 -26.62 -4.48 15.85
N LEU A 150 -26.49 -3.16 15.97
CA LEU A 150 -26.63 -2.26 14.85
C LEU A 150 -25.37 -2.38 13.98
N LEU A 151 -25.34 -3.43 13.14
CA LEU A 151 -24.43 -3.50 12.00
C LEU A 151 -24.90 -2.48 10.98
N GLY A 152 -24.58 -1.21 11.24
CA GLY A 152 -24.95 -0.12 10.37
C GLY A 152 -24.35 -0.32 8.99
N ARG A 153 -25.19 -0.61 7.99
CA ARG A 153 -24.92 -0.20 6.61
C ARG A 153 -25.07 1.32 6.53
N ARG A 154 -24.18 2.08 7.15
CA ARG A 154 -24.18 3.54 6.95
C ARG A 154 -23.55 3.84 5.58
N LEU A 155 -24.25 4.62 4.77
CA LEU A 155 -23.74 5.26 3.56
C LEU A 155 -22.40 5.95 3.91
N ASN A 156 -21.30 5.52 3.28
CA ASN A 156 -20.02 6.23 3.08
C ASN A 156 -18.73 5.66 3.66
N ASP A 157 -18.71 4.69 4.59
CA ASP A 157 -17.42 4.15 5.11
C ASP A 157 -17.29 2.63 5.21
N ASN A 158 -18.21 1.87 4.61
CA ASN A 158 -18.09 0.41 4.42
C ASN A 158 -17.07 0.03 3.32
N ALA A 159 -16.04 0.84 3.12
CA ALA A 159 -15.02 0.56 2.13
C ALA A 159 -14.27 -0.73 2.52
N SER A 160 -14.19 -1.67 1.58
CA SER A 160 -13.45 -2.92 1.77
C SER A 160 -12.01 -2.62 2.17
N ARG A 161 -11.55 -3.24 3.26
CA ARG A 161 -10.14 -3.15 3.66
C ARG A 161 -9.31 -4.06 2.77
N VAL A 162 -8.11 -3.61 2.47
CA VAL A 162 -7.14 -4.37 1.70
C VAL A 162 -5.77 -4.26 2.34
N ILE A 163 -4.99 -5.32 2.25
CA ILE A 163 -3.55 -5.24 2.39
C ILE A 163 -3.00 -4.75 1.05
N PHE A 164 -2.20 -3.69 1.09
CA PHE A 164 -1.42 -3.21 -0.02
C PHE A 164 0.06 -3.42 0.33
N GLU A 165 0.74 -4.23 -0.45
CA GLU A 165 2.11 -4.68 -0.16
C GLU A 165 3.01 -4.62 -1.37
N LEU A 166 4.31 -4.51 -1.12
CA LEU A 166 5.33 -4.84 -2.09
C LEU A 166 5.38 -6.36 -2.23
N VAL A 167 5.45 -6.85 -3.47
CA VAL A 167 5.59 -8.29 -3.74
C VAL A 167 6.98 -8.69 -3.33
N GLU A 168 7.17 -9.65 -2.44
CA GLU A 168 8.52 -10.17 -2.20
C GLU A 168 9.07 -10.70 -3.55
N GLY A 169 10.23 -10.18 -3.97
CA GLY A 169 10.95 -10.77 -5.10
C GLY A 169 11.14 -12.26 -4.81
N GLN A 170 11.20 -13.11 -5.83
CA GLN A 170 11.60 -14.49 -5.62
C GLN A 170 12.94 -14.48 -4.90
N THR A 171 12.95 -14.67 -3.58
CA THR A 171 14.02 -15.39 -2.92
C THR A 171 14.11 -16.68 -3.72
N ARG A 172 15.32 -17.02 -4.17
CA ARG A 172 15.58 -18.35 -4.72
C ARG A 172 15.05 -19.35 -3.70
N ILE A 173 13.89 -19.94 -3.99
CA ILE A 173 13.48 -21.19 -3.39
C ILE A 173 14.16 -22.25 -4.25
N ASP A 174 15.50 -22.22 -4.28
CA ASP A 174 16.32 -23.24 -4.93
C ASP A 174 16.94 -24.17 -3.87
N GLU A 175 16.33 -24.24 -2.68
CA GLU A 175 16.53 -25.35 -1.76
C GLU A 175 15.18 -26.07 -1.63
N GLU A 176 14.98 -27.09 -2.45
CA GLU A 176 14.07 -28.18 -2.13
C GLU A 176 14.53 -28.76 -0.77
N VAL A 177 13.92 -28.29 0.32
CA VAL A 177 14.01 -29.00 1.60
C VAL A 177 13.23 -30.29 1.43
N LYS A 178 13.92 -31.36 1.03
CA LYS A 178 13.36 -32.71 1.05
C LYS A 178 13.01 -33.03 2.51
N PRO A 179 11.78 -33.49 2.82
CA PRO A 179 11.44 -33.89 4.16
C PRO A 179 12.32 -35.08 4.58
N GLU A 180 13.09 -34.91 5.65
CA GLU A 180 13.77 -36.04 6.30
C GLU A 180 12.70 -36.90 6.98
N VAL A 181 12.48 -38.10 6.44
CA VAL A 181 11.66 -39.13 7.08
C VAL A 181 12.56 -39.82 8.10
N ILE A 182 12.43 -39.43 9.36
CA ILE A 182 13.03 -40.16 10.48
C ILE A 182 12.11 -41.31 10.83
N THR A 183 12.41 -42.51 10.33
CA THR A 183 11.84 -43.75 10.84
C THR A 183 12.59 -44.16 12.11
N ALA A 184 11.82 -44.40 13.18
CA ALA A 184 12.31 -44.97 14.44
C ALA A 184 12.70 -46.44 14.28
#